data_AF-A0A561DSR0-F1
#
_entry.id   AF-A0A561DSR0-F1
#
_cell.length_a   1.000
_cell.length_b   1.000
_cell.length_c   1.000
_cell.angle_alpha   90.00
_cell.angle_beta   90.00
_cell.angle_gamma   90.00
#
_symmetry.space_group_name_H-M   'P 1'
#
loop_
_entity.id
_entity.type
_entity.pdbx_description
1 polymer ?
#
loop_
_entity_poly.entity_id
_entity_poly.type
_entity_poly.pdbx_seq_one_letter_code
_entity_poly.pdbx_strand_id
1 'polypeptide(L)'
;MNVTIEIHYKADSRIMQRASFPLRGRKVEVVAFQFWKDIKKELPYNSELEEVLAANEDITEQVKDLERQELLNIMNDDLPF
;
A
#
# COMPACT_ATOMS: atom_id res chain seq x y z
N MET A 1 1.51 8.67 17.39
CA MET A 1 1.67 7.21 17.24
C MET A 1 2.34 6.93 15.91
N ASN A 2 3.32 6.04 15.90
CA ASN A 2 4.02 5.54 14.73
C ASN A 2 3.51 4.13 14.41
N VAL A 3 3.27 3.85 13.14
CA VAL A 3 2.93 2.52 12.62
C VAL A 3 4.16 1.97 11.94
N THR A 4 4.47 0.71 12.21
CA THR A 4 5.47 -0.03 11.42
C THR A 4 4.72 -0.82 10.36
N ILE A 5 5.10 -0.60 9.11
CA ILE A 5 4.53 -1.25 7.94
C ILE A 5 5.60 -2.14 7.35
N GLU A 6 5.22 -3.36 7.05
CA GLU A 6 6.07 -4.41 6.55
C GLU A 6 5.39 -4.97 5.30
N ILE A 7 6.09 -4.85 4.17
CA ILE A 7 5.60 -5.32 2.87
C ILE A 7 6.55 -6.39 2.39
N HIS A 8 5.99 -7.56 2.13
CA HIS A 8 6.65 -8.66 1.45
C HIS A 8 6.21 -8.68 0.01
N TYR A 9 7.15 -8.54 -0.92
CA TYR A 9 6.88 -8.63 -2.33
C TYR A 9 7.98 -9.40 -3.06
N LYS A 10 7.58 -10.01 -4.16
CA LYS A 10 8.45 -10.83 -5.00
C LYS A 10 8.67 -10.08 -6.31
N ALA A 11 9.90 -9.66 -6.56
CA ALA A 11 10.31 -9.11 -7.84
C ALA A 11 11.21 -10.14 -8.54
N ASP A 12 12.53 -10.00 -8.41
CA ASP A 12 13.51 -11.01 -8.84
C ASP A 12 13.90 -11.97 -7.70
N SER A 13 13.75 -11.48 -6.45
CA SER A 13 13.92 -12.23 -5.21
C SER A 13 12.84 -11.81 -4.21
N ARG A 14 12.69 -12.56 -3.11
CA ARG A 14 11.74 -12.23 -2.04
C ARG A 14 12.28 -11.06 -1.23
N ILE A 15 11.71 -9.88 -1.39
CA ILE A 15 12.13 -8.66 -0.71
C ILE A 15 11.14 -8.34 0.40
N MET A 16 11.70 -8.11 1.59
CA MET A 16 10.98 -7.65 2.76
C MET A 16 11.39 -6.20 3.02
N GLN A 17 10.43 -5.28 2.86
CA GLN A 17 10.63 -3.87 3.19
C GLN A 17 9.82 -3.50 4.42
N ARG A 18 10.50 -2.97 5.42
CA ARG A 18 9.87 -2.50 6.66
C ARG A 18 10.19 -1.04 6.88
N ALA A 19 9.16 -0.23 7.06
CA ALA A 19 9.27 1.19 7.30
C ALA A 19 8.32 1.64 8.42
N SER A 20 8.79 2.56 9.26
CA SER A 20 7.99 3.13 10.34
C SER A 20 7.51 4.52 9.93
N PHE A 21 6.19 4.68 9.85
CA PHE A 21 5.56 5.93 9.45
C PHE A 21 4.79 6.57 10.60
N PRO A 22 4.81 7.89 10.74
CA PRO A 22 3.99 8.57 11.74
C PRO A 22 2.51 8.58 11.32
N LEU A 23 1.63 8.08 12.19
CA LEU A 23 0.19 8.16 12.02
C LEU A 23 -0.28 9.59 12.31
N ARG A 24 -0.14 10.49 11.33
CA ARG A 24 -0.59 11.90 11.41
C ARG A 24 -2.10 12.03 11.15
N GLY A 25 -2.93 11.23 11.83
CA GLY A 25 -4.39 11.20 11.60
C GLY A 25 -4.83 10.48 10.32
N ARG A 26 -3.91 9.81 9.61
CA ARG A 26 -4.22 8.91 8.48
C ARG A 26 -4.40 7.48 8.98
N LYS A 27 -5.23 6.68 8.29
CA LYS A 27 -5.37 5.25 8.59
C LYS A 27 -4.09 4.49 8.23
N VAL A 28 -3.76 3.45 8.99
CA VAL A 28 -2.61 2.57 8.74
C VAL A 28 -2.64 1.99 7.31
N GLU A 29 -3.83 1.64 6.85
CA GLU A 29 -4.11 1.08 5.53
C GLU A 29 -3.68 2.02 4.38
N VAL A 30 -3.97 3.32 4.53
CA VAL A 30 -3.67 4.35 3.52
C VAL A 30 -2.16 4.55 3.41
N VAL A 31 -1.46 4.53 4.55
CA VAL A 31 -0.01 4.68 4.58
C VAL A 31 0.67 3.45 3.96
N ALA A 32 0.15 2.26 4.22
CA ALA A 32 0.67 1.03 3.64
C ALA A 32 0.41 0.95 2.13
N PHE A 33 -0.76 1.38 1.69
CA PHE A 33 -1.06 1.50 0.27
C PHE A 33 -0.14 2.51 -0.43
N GLN A 34 0.12 3.67 0.17
CA GLN A 34 1.10 4.64 -0.36
C GLN A 34 2.48 4.02 -0.46
N PHE A 35 2.92 3.32 0.59
CA PHE A 35 4.21 2.64 0.59
C PHE A 35 4.29 1.59 -0.53
N TRP A 36 3.24 0.80 -0.73
CA TRP A 36 3.15 -0.14 -1.85
C TRP A 36 3.18 0.54 -3.23
N LYS A 37 2.51 1.69 -3.38
CA LYS A 37 2.48 2.47 -4.62
C LYS A 37 3.84 3.05 -4.97
N ASP A 38 4.60 3.52 -3.97
CA ASP A 38 6.00 3.95 -4.15
C ASP A 38 6.90 2.78 -4.55
N ILE A 39 6.78 1.63 -3.89
CA ILE A 39 7.53 0.41 -4.24
C ILE A 39 7.23 -0.03 -5.69
N LYS A 40 5.96 -0.08 -6.09
CA LYS A 40 5.54 -0.39 -7.46
C LYS A 40 6.09 0.62 -8.49
N LYS A 41 6.26 1.89 -8.10
CA LYS A 41 6.82 2.93 -8.99
C LYS A 41 8.33 2.80 -9.18
N GLU A 42 9.06 2.37 -8.15
CA GLU A 42 10.51 2.20 -8.21
C GLU A 42 10.95 0.89 -8.86
N LEU A 43 10.08 -0.15 -8.88
CA LEU A 43 10.44 -1.46 -9.42
C LEU A 43 10.12 -1.62 -10.91
N PRO A 44 11.01 -2.25 -11.70
CA PRO A 44 10.75 -2.58 -13.08
C PRO A 44 9.71 -3.73 -13.19
N TYR A 45 8.46 -3.36 -13.40
CA TYR A 45 7.34 -4.12 -14.00
C TYR A 45 6.95 -5.54 -13.49
N ASN A 46 7.64 -6.18 -12.53
CA ASN A 46 7.35 -7.56 -12.11
C ASN A 46 7.30 -7.77 -10.57
N SER A 47 6.80 -6.80 -9.81
CA SER A 47 6.63 -6.96 -8.35
C SER A 47 5.25 -7.52 -7.98
N GLU A 48 5.21 -8.77 -7.55
CA GLU A 48 4.04 -9.43 -6.96
C GLU A 48 3.97 -9.14 -5.45
N LEU A 49 2.89 -8.52 -4.98
CA LEU A 49 2.62 -8.36 -3.56
C LEU A 49 2.35 -9.75 -2.96
N GLU A 50 3.14 -10.18 -1.98
CA GLU A 50 2.83 -11.38 -1.21
C GLU A 50 2.00 -11.04 0.03
N GLU A 51 2.48 -10.09 0.85
CA GLU A 51 1.89 -9.84 2.17
C GLU A 51 2.14 -8.40 2.63
N VAL A 52 1.16 -7.81 3.32
CA VAL A 52 1.27 -6.48 3.94
C VAL A 52 0.81 -6.52 5.38
N LEU A 53 1.77 -6.34 6.28
CA LEU A 53 1.55 -6.27 7.71
C LEU A 53 1.74 -4.83 8.19
N ALA A 54 0.73 -4.25 8.83
CA ALA A 54 0.83 -2.95 9.49
C ALA A 54 0.53 -3.09 10.97
N ALA A 55 1.48 -2.72 11.83
CA ALA A 55 1.37 -2.80 13.28
C ALA A 55 0.93 -4.18 13.84
N ASN A 56 1.37 -5.27 13.19
CA ASN A 56 0.97 -6.66 13.47
C ASN A 56 -0.46 -7.04 13.04
N GLU A 57 -1.13 -6.19 12.26
CA GLU A 57 -2.36 -6.54 11.56
C GLU A 57 -2.04 -6.82 10.10
N ASP A 58 -2.54 -7.94 9.57
CA ASP A 58 -2.55 -8.14 8.12
C ASP A 58 -3.59 -7.21 7.51
N ILE A 59 -3.13 -6.34 6.63
CA ILE A 59 -3.97 -5.36 5.94
C ILE A 59 -3.91 -5.59 4.42
N THR A 60 -3.49 -6.78 3.99
CA THR A 60 -3.34 -7.12 2.58
C THR A 60 -4.64 -6.93 1.82
N GLU A 61 -5.77 -7.35 2.41
CA GLU A 61 -7.11 -7.12 1.86
C GLU A 61 -7.49 -5.63 1.88
N GLN A 62 -7.17 -4.92 2.96
CA GLN A 62 -7.49 -3.49 3.10
C GLN A 62 -6.75 -2.64 2.07
N VAL A 63 -5.48 -2.95 1.78
CA VAL A 63 -4.68 -2.28 0.75
C VAL A 63 -5.28 -2.50 -0.64
N LYS A 64 -5.77 -3.72 -0.95
CA LYS A 64 -6.47 -4.02 -2.21
C LYS A 64 -7.79 -3.27 -2.31
N ASP A 65 -8.56 -3.22 -1.23
CA ASP A 65 -9.84 -2.51 -1.20
C ASP A 65 -9.62 -1.00 -1.35
N LEU A 66 -8.58 -0.45 -0.72
CA LEU A 66 -8.16 0.94 -0.89
C LEU A 66 -7.71 1.26 -2.31
N GLU A 67 -6.93 0.39 -2.96
CA GLU A 67 -6.56 0.56 -4.37
C GLU A 67 -7.81 0.68 -5.25
N ARG A 68 -8.81 -0.16 -4.99
CA ARG A 68 -10.10 -0.15 -5.70
C ARG A 68 -10.91 1.11 -5.41
N GLN A 69 -10.99 1.54 -4.15
CA GLN A 69 -11.69 2.76 -3.74
C GLN A 69 -11.03 4.01 -4.33
N GLU A 70 -9.69 4.08 -4.36
CA GLU A 70 -8.96 5.19 -4.98
C GLU A 70 -9.27 5.29 -6.48
N LEU A 71 -9.21 4.15 -7.20
CA LEU A 71 -9.57 4.09 -8.62
C LEU A 71 -11.02 4.52 -8.89
N LEU A 72 -11.97 4.06 -8.07
CA LEU A 72 -13.38 4.45 -8.16
C LEU A 72 -13.59 5.94 -7.87
N ASN A 73 -12.83 6.50 -6.93
CA ASN A 73 -12.94 7.90 -6.55
C ASN A 73 -12.33 8.81 -7.63
N ILE A 74 -11.19 8.43 -8.21
CA ILE A 74 -10.58 9.14 -9.36
C ILE A 74 -11.55 9.15 -10.55
N MET A 75 -12.23 8.04 -10.84
CA MET A 75 -13.19 7.96 -11.95
C MET A 75 -14.45 8.81 -11.74
N ASN A 76 -14.83 9.12 -10.51
CA ASN A 76 -15.99 9.96 -10.20
C ASN A 76 -15.68 11.46 -10.30
N ASP A 77 -14.41 11.87 -10.18
CA ASP A 77 -13.99 13.28 -10.21
C ASP A 77 -13.86 13.81 -11.66
N ASP A 78 -13.75 12.92 -12.66
CA ASP A 78 -13.54 13.25 -14.08
C ASP A 78 -14.84 13.25 -14.93
N LEU A 79 -16.02 13.20 -14.30
CA LEU A 79 -17.30 13.34 -14.99
C LEU A 79 -17.83 14.77 -14.81
N PRO A 80 -17.52 15.72 -15.73
CA PRO A 80 -18.33 16.91 -15.82
C PRO A 80 -19.73 16.48 -16.26
N PHE A 81 -20.71 16.94 -15.47
CA PHE A 81 -22.16 16.79 -15.61
C PHE A 81 -22.68 16.61 -17.05
#